data_AF-A0A080Z442-F1
#
_entry.id   AF-A0A080Z442-F1
#
_cell.length_a   1.000
_cell.length_b   1.000
_cell.length_c   1.000
_cell.angle_alpha   90.00
_cell.angle_beta   90.00
_cell.angle_gamma   90.00
#
_symmetry.space_group_name_H-M   'P 1'
#
loop_
_entity.id
_entity.type
_entity.pdbx_description
1 polymer ?
#
loop_
_entity_poly.entity_id
_entity_poly.type
_entity_poly.pdbx_seq_one_letter_code
_entity_poly.pdbx_strand_id
1 'polypeptide(L)'
;WDDVCEDALSIKGGSASSVTTVTNCGARYAEDKVVQHNGYGTVKIKGFFAQEFGKLYRSCGTCGNIPRKVTVENVYAIDPLVSVVTVNKNNNDQATFKNIYVKTTDGKKNVKVCQWSQASKTPSNLGDGPSGKLCQYSSSDVHINED
;
A
#
# COMPACT_ATOMS: atom_id res chain seq x y z
N TRP A 1 15.36 5.69 -2.08
CA TRP A 1 15.84 4.38 -2.55
C TRP A 1 15.83 4.41 -4.05
N ASP A 2 17.01 4.34 -4.66
CA ASP A 2 17.14 4.52 -6.11
C ASP A 2 16.92 3.22 -6.90
N ASP A 3 17.12 2.08 -6.24
CA ASP A 3 16.84 0.73 -6.75
C ASP A 3 16.53 -0.19 -5.56
N VAL A 4 15.41 -0.91 -5.59
CA VAL A 4 14.92 -1.72 -4.47
C VAL A 4 14.94 -3.20 -4.88
N CYS A 5 15.78 -3.99 -4.21
CA CYS A 5 15.93 -5.42 -4.51
C CYS A 5 14.69 -6.25 -4.16
N GLU A 6 14.29 -6.33 -2.89
CA GLU A 6 13.08 -7.07 -2.46
C GLU A 6 12.08 -6.14 -1.78
N ASP A 7 12.50 -5.53 -0.66
CA ASP A 7 11.77 -4.51 0.10
C ASP A 7 12.67 -3.32 0.43
N ALA A 8 12.12 -2.10 0.46
CA ALA A 8 12.85 -0.91 0.95
C ALA A 8 12.79 -0.78 2.48
N LEU A 9 11.63 -1.10 3.08
CA LEU A 9 11.38 -1.02 4.52
C LEU A 9 10.52 -2.19 5.00
N SER A 10 10.93 -2.81 6.10
CA SER A 10 10.23 -3.92 6.74
C SER A 10 9.92 -3.62 8.22
N ILE A 11 8.65 -3.52 8.59
CA ILE A 11 8.19 -3.34 9.99
C ILE A 11 7.90 -4.72 10.60
N LYS A 12 8.77 -5.21 11.51
CA LYS A 12 8.74 -6.60 12.01
C LYS A 12 8.18 -6.84 13.42
N GLY A 13 7.83 -5.81 14.17
CA GLY A 13 7.41 -5.95 15.58
C GLY A 13 6.37 -4.93 16.04
N GLY A 14 6.37 -4.62 17.32
CA GLY A 14 5.49 -3.62 17.93
C GLY A 14 4.25 -4.20 18.63
N SER A 15 3.42 -3.29 19.11
CA SER A 15 2.12 -3.52 19.73
C SER A 15 1.01 -2.92 18.88
N ALA A 16 -0.26 -3.21 19.21
CA ALA A 16 -1.40 -2.62 18.50
C ALA A 16 -1.42 -1.07 18.51
N SER A 17 -0.76 -0.43 19.49
CA SER A 17 -0.62 1.02 19.60
C SER A 17 0.62 1.59 18.93
N SER A 18 1.52 0.75 18.42
CA SER A 18 2.74 1.20 17.75
C SER A 18 2.42 1.96 16.47
N VAL A 19 3.20 3.01 16.22
CA VAL A 19 3.06 3.84 15.01
C VAL A 19 4.42 3.95 14.34
N THR A 20 4.51 3.55 13.07
CA THR A 20 5.65 3.83 12.20
C THR A 20 5.25 4.93 11.22
N THR A 21 6.10 5.95 11.07
CA THR A 21 5.86 7.05 10.15
C THR A 21 6.95 7.10 9.09
N VAL A 22 6.55 7.10 7.82
CA VAL A 22 7.39 7.24 6.64
C VAL A 22 7.00 8.55 5.98
N THR A 23 7.89 9.54 5.96
CA THR A 23 7.56 10.91 5.52
C THR A 23 8.62 11.47 4.58
N ASN A 24 8.18 12.12 3.50
CA ASN A 24 9.04 12.81 2.53
C ASN A 24 10.12 11.88 1.93
N CYS A 25 9.70 10.67 1.56
CA CYS A 25 10.59 9.62 1.07
C CYS A 25 10.29 9.30 -0.40
N GLY A 26 11.19 8.58 -1.06
CA GLY A 26 10.91 8.04 -2.38
C GLY A 26 11.62 6.73 -2.68
N ALA A 27 11.01 5.92 -3.54
CA ALA A 27 11.54 4.63 -3.97
C ALA A 27 11.32 4.45 -5.48
N ARG A 28 12.26 3.76 -6.15
CA ARG A 28 12.14 3.39 -7.57
C ARG A 28 12.49 1.91 -7.74
N TYR A 29 11.95 1.31 -8.79
CA TYR A 29 12.34 -0.02 -9.29
C TYR A 29 12.21 -1.12 -8.24
N ALA A 30 11.07 -1.17 -7.53
CA ALA A 30 10.82 -2.18 -6.50
C ALA A 30 9.97 -3.32 -7.07
N GLU A 31 10.57 -4.44 -7.47
CA GLU A 31 9.85 -5.52 -8.17
C GLU A 31 8.62 -6.05 -7.39
N ASP A 32 8.76 -6.30 -6.08
CA ASP A 32 7.66 -6.82 -5.26
C ASP A 32 6.95 -5.74 -4.44
N LYS A 33 7.64 -5.13 -3.46
CA LYS A 33 7.03 -4.19 -2.51
C LYS A 33 8.03 -3.19 -1.94
N VAL A 34 7.56 -1.99 -1.61
CA VAL A 34 8.39 -0.92 -1.01
C VAL A 34 8.33 -1.01 0.52
N VAL A 35 7.13 -0.99 1.09
CA VAL A 35 6.88 -1.08 2.54
C VAL A 35 6.19 -2.39 2.88
N GLN A 36 6.90 -3.27 3.60
CA GLN A 36 6.38 -4.52 4.12
C GLN A 36 6.01 -4.37 5.61
N HIS A 37 4.74 -4.58 5.95
CA HIS A 37 4.24 -4.49 7.32
C HIS A 37 3.93 -5.89 7.88
N ASN A 38 4.88 -6.44 8.64
CA ASN A 38 4.79 -7.77 9.26
C ASN A 38 4.26 -7.71 10.70
N GLY A 39 4.59 -6.66 11.45
CA GLY A 39 4.28 -6.51 12.87
C GLY A 39 2.86 -5.99 13.16
N TYR A 40 2.67 -5.52 14.38
CA TYR A 40 1.44 -4.87 14.83
C TYR A 40 1.51 -3.35 14.59
N GLY A 41 0.33 -2.72 14.60
CA GLY A 41 0.22 -1.27 14.73
C GLY A 41 -0.22 -0.56 13.45
N THR A 42 0.19 0.69 13.34
CA THR A 42 -0.20 1.60 12.27
C THR A 42 1.02 2.10 11.50
N VAL A 43 0.98 2.02 10.17
CA VAL A 43 1.96 2.67 9.29
C VAL A 43 1.34 3.93 8.71
N LYS A 44 2.03 5.07 8.83
CA LYS A 44 1.65 6.33 8.21
C LYS A 44 2.63 6.65 7.08
N ILE A 45 2.16 6.69 5.85
CA ILE A 45 2.93 7.07 4.66
C ILE A 45 2.45 8.44 4.23
N LYS A 46 3.35 9.44 4.23
CA LYS A 46 3.01 10.83 3.91
C LYS A 46 4.04 11.48 3.00
N GLY A 47 3.61 12.07 1.88
CA GLY A 47 4.56 12.77 0.99
C GLY A 47 5.54 11.78 0.36
N PHE A 48 5.05 10.71 -0.26
CA PHE A 48 5.90 9.65 -0.80
C PHE A 48 5.88 9.65 -2.32
N PHE A 49 7.06 9.54 -2.94
CA PHE A 49 7.21 9.31 -4.38
C PHE A 49 7.56 7.85 -4.66
N ALA A 50 6.82 7.17 -5.52
CA ALA A 50 7.15 5.81 -5.93
C ALA A 50 7.07 5.66 -7.44
N GLN A 51 8.06 5.01 -8.07
CA GLN A 51 8.06 4.75 -9.52
C GLN A 51 8.40 3.29 -9.80
N GLU A 52 7.67 2.68 -10.73
CA GLU A 52 7.91 1.33 -11.25
C GLU A 52 8.07 0.32 -10.11
N PHE A 53 6.96 0.02 -9.44
CA PHE A 53 6.97 -0.79 -8.23
C PHE A 53 5.82 -1.79 -8.21
N GLY A 54 6.01 -2.97 -7.63
CA GLY A 54 4.94 -3.93 -7.39
C GLY A 54 3.86 -3.35 -6.48
N LYS A 55 4.21 -3.07 -5.22
CA LYS A 55 3.30 -2.56 -4.17
C LYS A 55 3.98 -1.49 -3.32
N LEU A 56 3.39 -0.30 -3.15
CA LEU A 56 3.97 0.70 -2.23
C LEU A 56 3.86 0.22 -0.78
N TYR A 57 2.73 -0.37 -0.41
CA TYR A 57 2.55 -0.99 0.90
C TYR A 57 1.88 -2.35 0.81
N ARG A 58 2.39 -3.31 1.59
CA ARG A 58 1.79 -4.62 1.76
C ARG A 58 1.66 -4.98 3.25
N SER A 59 0.43 -5.26 3.67
CA SER A 59 0.19 -5.99 4.93
C SER A 59 0.64 -7.45 4.76
N CYS A 60 1.46 -7.99 5.66
CA CYS A 60 1.96 -9.35 5.48
C CYS A 60 0.82 -10.38 5.43
N GLY A 61 0.71 -11.11 4.31
CA GLY A 61 -0.34 -12.11 4.09
C GLY A 61 -0.10 -13.46 4.77
N THR A 62 1.13 -13.74 5.20
CA THR A 62 1.55 -15.01 5.82
C THR A 62 1.90 -14.89 7.30
N CYS A 63 1.97 -13.67 7.84
CA CYS A 63 2.38 -13.39 9.23
C CYS A 63 1.24 -13.55 10.25
N GLY A 64 0.34 -14.49 10.03
CA GLY A 64 -0.79 -14.78 10.92
C GLY A 64 -1.91 -13.73 10.90
N ASN A 65 -2.87 -13.92 11.81
CA ASN A 65 -4.06 -13.07 11.95
C ASN A 65 -3.78 -11.83 12.81
N ILE A 66 -3.03 -10.90 12.23
CA ILE A 66 -2.68 -9.61 12.86
C ILE A 66 -3.42 -8.50 12.10
N PRO A 67 -4.32 -7.76 12.77
CA PRO A 67 -4.94 -6.58 12.18
C PRO A 67 -3.92 -5.46 12.03
N ARG A 68 -3.78 -4.93 10.82
CA ARG A 68 -2.85 -3.83 10.51
C ARG A 68 -3.58 -2.62 9.96
N LYS A 69 -3.05 -1.44 10.31
CA LYS A 69 -3.58 -0.17 9.81
C LYS A 69 -2.54 0.53 8.96
N VAL A 70 -2.99 1.17 7.88
CA VAL A 70 -2.17 2.06 7.07
C VAL A 70 -2.93 3.34 6.76
N THR A 71 -2.26 4.48 6.86
CA THR A 71 -2.76 5.76 6.35
C THR A 71 -1.81 6.23 5.26
N VAL A 72 -2.35 6.55 4.09
CA VAL A 72 -1.57 6.99 2.92
C VAL A 72 -2.06 8.38 2.51
N GLU A 73 -1.16 9.36 2.54
CA GLU A 73 -1.49 10.76 2.27
C GLU A 73 -0.44 11.41 1.36
N ASN A 74 -0.89 12.20 0.38
CA ASN A 74 -0.02 12.97 -0.51
C ASN A 74 1.05 12.08 -1.18
N VAL A 75 0.60 11.02 -1.86
CA VAL A 75 1.49 10.09 -2.56
C VAL A 75 1.42 10.35 -4.05
N TYR A 76 2.58 10.37 -4.69
CA TYR A 76 2.69 10.34 -6.13
C TYR A 76 3.33 9.03 -6.58
N ALA A 77 2.53 8.20 -7.24
CA ALA A 77 2.90 6.88 -7.73
C ALA A 77 2.96 6.89 -9.26
N ILE A 78 4.03 6.37 -9.83
CA ILE A 78 4.19 6.18 -11.27
C ILE A 78 4.33 4.68 -11.54
N ASP A 79 3.52 4.16 -12.45
CA ASP A 79 3.57 2.78 -12.94
C ASP A 79 3.60 1.70 -11.84
N PRO A 80 2.56 1.62 -10.98
CA PRO A 80 2.39 0.47 -10.10
C PRO A 80 2.13 -0.80 -10.92
N LEU A 81 2.96 -1.82 -10.74
CA LEU A 81 2.87 -3.10 -11.44
C LEU A 81 1.75 -4.00 -10.88
N VAL A 82 1.41 -3.85 -9.60
CA VAL A 82 0.32 -4.62 -8.96
C VAL A 82 -0.72 -3.70 -8.31
N SER A 83 -0.32 -2.86 -7.36
CA SER A 83 -1.25 -1.98 -6.62
C SER A 83 -0.50 -0.90 -5.86
N VAL A 84 -1.16 0.18 -5.43
CA VAL A 84 -0.54 1.10 -4.46
C VAL A 84 -0.50 0.47 -3.07
N VAL A 85 -1.64 0.02 -2.55
CA VAL A 85 -1.77 -0.64 -1.24
C VAL A 85 -2.40 -2.02 -1.40
N THR A 86 -1.87 -3.05 -0.73
CA THR A 86 -2.56 -4.34 -0.56
C THR A 86 -2.78 -4.69 0.93
N VAL A 87 -4.04 -4.86 1.32
CA VAL A 87 -4.49 -5.20 2.69
C VAL A 87 -5.16 -6.58 2.78
N ASN A 88 -5.27 -7.15 3.98
CA ASN A 88 -5.89 -8.46 4.20
C ASN A 88 -7.31 -8.33 4.78
N LYS A 89 -8.31 -8.80 4.03
CA LYS A 89 -9.73 -8.71 4.41
C LYS A 89 -10.04 -9.51 5.68
N ASN A 90 -9.58 -10.76 5.74
CA ASN A 90 -9.83 -11.67 6.86
C ASN A 90 -9.10 -11.31 8.16
N ASN A 91 -8.06 -10.47 8.09
CA ASN A 91 -7.40 -9.95 9.28
C ASN A 91 -8.05 -8.65 9.82
N ASN A 92 -9.09 -8.15 9.15
CA ASN A 92 -9.72 -6.85 9.46
C ASN A 92 -8.75 -5.67 9.37
N ASP A 93 -7.85 -5.71 8.38
CA ASP A 93 -6.97 -4.59 8.07
C ASP A 93 -7.79 -3.34 7.71
N GLN A 94 -7.15 -2.17 7.87
CA GLN A 94 -7.77 -0.89 7.52
C GLN A 94 -6.76 0.00 6.79
N ALA A 95 -7.14 0.49 5.63
CA ALA A 95 -6.38 1.48 4.87
C ALA A 95 -7.21 2.75 4.67
N THR A 96 -6.62 3.92 4.94
CA THR A 96 -7.21 5.22 4.61
C THR A 96 -6.34 5.94 3.60
N PHE A 97 -6.97 6.63 2.65
CA PHE A 97 -6.25 7.34 1.58
C PHE A 97 -6.72 8.77 1.50
N LYS A 98 -5.79 9.66 1.15
CA LYS A 98 -6.08 11.06 0.87
C LYS A 98 -5.06 11.59 -0.14
N ASN A 99 -5.53 12.23 -1.19
CA ASN A 99 -4.68 12.92 -2.16
C ASN A 99 -3.61 12.00 -2.77
N ILE A 100 -4.07 10.92 -3.40
CA ILE A 100 -3.24 9.91 -4.06
C ILE A 100 -3.23 10.18 -5.56
N TYR A 101 -2.08 10.56 -6.09
CA TYR A 101 -1.89 10.73 -7.51
C TYR A 101 -1.20 9.50 -8.09
N VAL A 102 -1.77 8.96 -9.15
CA VAL A 102 -1.20 7.86 -9.90
C VAL A 102 -1.04 8.26 -11.36
N LYS A 103 0.18 8.14 -11.87
CA LYS A 103 0.47 8.24 -13.30
C LYS A 103 0.74 6.85 -13.86
N THR A 104 0.19 6.55 -15.02
CA THR A 104 0.58 5.41 -15.85
C THR A 104 1.14 5.92 -17.17
N THR A 105 2.34 5.47 -17.53
CA THR A 105 3.02 5.88 -18.76
C THR A 105 2.35 5.29 -20.00
N ASP A 106 1.66 4.15 -19.85
CA ASP A 106 0.85 3.53 -20.90
C ASP A 106 -0.58 4.11 -21.02
N GLY A 107 -0.93 5.09 -20.19
CA GLY A 107 -2.23 5.76 -20.19
C GLY A 107 -3.39 4.95 -19.61
N LYS A 108 -3.18 3.74 -19.10
CA LYS A 108 -4.25 2.92 -18.50
C LYS A 108 -4.80 3.57 -17.23
N LYS A 109 -6.13 3.60 -17.11
CA LYS A 109 -6.82 4.13 -15.92
C LYS A 109 -7.21 3.04 -14.91
N ASN A 110 -7.13 1.77 -15.29
CA ASN A 110 -7.45 0.65 -14.40
C ASN A 110 -6.27 0.35 -13.46
N VAL A 111 -6.13 1.15 -12.41
CA VAL A 111 -5.11 0.96 -11.37
C VAL A 111 -5.76 0.54 -10.05
N LYS A 112 -5.19 -0.49 -9.44
CA LYS A 112 -5.59 -0.97 -8.11
C LYS A 112 -4.98 -0.09 -7.02
N VAL A 113 -5.66 0.99 -6.63
CA VAL A 113 -5.17 1.85 -5.55
C VAL A 113 -5.18 1.12 -4.20
N CYS A 114 -6.28 0.43 -3.90
CA CYS A 114 -6.35 -0.47 -2.75
C CYS A 114 -6.82 -1.85 -3.21
N GLN A 115 -5.93 -2.83 -3.16
CA GLN A 115 -6.25 -4.24 -3.37
C GLN A 115 -6.49 -4.92 -2.02
N TRP A 116 -7.46 -5.83 -1.95
CA TRP A 116 -7.68 -6.67 -0.77
C TRP A 116 -7.46 -8.15 -1.09
N SER A 117 -6.80 -8.84 -0.16
CA SER A 117 -6.44 -10.25 -0.26
C SER A 117 -6.97 -11.06 0.94
N GLN A 118 -6.96 -12.38 0.79
CA GLN A 118 -7.08 -13.33 1.89
C GLN A 118 -5.68 -13.67 2.41
N ALA A 119 -5.39 -13.34 3.68
CA ALA A 119 -4.19 -13.81 4.37
C ALA A 119 -4.30 -15.32 4.64
N SER A 120 -3.27 -16.07 4.29
CA SER A 120 -3.16 -17.51 4.50
C SER A 120 -1.71 -17.95 4.26
N LYS A 121 -1.43 -19.26 4.25
CA LYS A 121 -0.12 -19.79 3.81
C LYS A 121 0.18 -19.44 2.34
N THR A 122 -0.86 -19.29 1.53
CA THR A 122 -0.80 -18.94 0.11
C THR A 122 -1.80 -17.81 -0.16
N PRO A 123 -1.43 -16.55 0.12
CA PRO A 123 -2.34 -15.42 0.02
C PRO A 123 -2.93 -15.27 -1.39
N SER A 124 -4.22 -14.95 -1.47
CA SER A 124 -4.92 -14.79 -2.76
C SER A 124 -5.64 -13.45 -2.82
N ASN A 125 -5.71 -12.88 -4.02
CA ASN A 125 -6.43 -11.63 -4.24
C ASN A 125 -7.94 -11.89 -4.26
N LEU A 126 -8.69 -10.99 -3.64
CA LEU A 126 -10.15 -11.08 -3.53
C LEU A 126 -10.87 -9.90 -4.22
N GLY A 127 -10.14 -8.86 -4.63
CA GLY A 127 -10.66 -7.70 -5.35
C GLY A 127 -9.87 -6.42 -5.03
N ASP A 128 -10.36 -5.30 -5.52
CA ASP A 128 -9.76 -3.97 -5.34
C ASP A 128 -10.81 -2.86 -5.46
N GLY A 129 -10.44 -1.66 -4.99
CA GLY A 129 -11.29 -0.48 -4.98
C GLY A 129 -11.53 0.11 -3.58
N PRO A 130 -12.55 0.96 -3.40
CA PRO A 130 -13.08 1.31 -2.08
C PRO A 130 -13.84 0.12 -1.46
N SER A 131 -13.71 -0.09 -0.15
CA SER A 131 -14.44 -1.14 0.58
C SER A 131 -14.53 -0.84 2.07
N GLY A 132 -15.65 -0.25 2.50
CA GLY A 132 -15.98 -0.03 3.91
C GLY A 132 -14.78 0.44 4.75
N LYS A 133 -14.47 -0.27 5.84
CA LYS A 133 -13.30 0.01 6.69
C LYS A 133 -11.97 -0.50 6.11
N LEU A 134 -12.00 -1.43 5.17
CA LEU A 134 -10.82 -2.09 4.62
C LEU A 134 -10.01 -1.16 3.71
N CYS A 135 -10.71 -0.45 2.82
CA CYS A 135 -10.14 0.54 1.89
C CYS A 135 -11.03 1.78 1.89
N GLN A 136 -10.64 2.80 2.64
CA GLN A 136 -11.42 4.00 2.92
C GLN A 136 -10.92 5.16 2.06
N TYR A 137 -11.63 5.40 0.95
CA TYR A 137 -11.40 6.55 0.08
C TYR A 137 -12.61 6.79 -0.85
N SER A 138 -12.70 7.99 -1.38
CA SER A 138 -13.67 8.41 -2.39
C SER A 138 -12.99 8.73 -3.72
N SER A 139 -13.77 9.03 -4.75
CA SER A 139 -13.22 9.45 -6.05
C SER A 139 -12.41 10.74 -5.97
N SER A 140 -12.64 11.62 -4.99
CA SER A 140 -11.86 12.85 -4.82
C SER A 140 -10.52 12.65 -4.11
N ASP A 141 -10.26 11.45 -3.55
CA ASP A 141 -9.00 11.15 -2.88
C ASP A 141 -7.96 10.54 -3.81
N VAL A 142 -8.36 10.16 -5.03
CA VAL A 142 -7.55 9.38 -5.97
C VAL A 142 -7.65 9.98 -7.37
N HIS A 143 -6.49 10.33 -7.90
CA HIS A 143 -6.32 11.04 -9.17
C HIS A 143 -5.49 10.17 -10.12
N ILE A 144 -6.11 9.55 -11.13
CA ILE A 144 -5.41 8.64 -12.05
C ILE A 144 -5.27 9.31 -13.41
N ASN A 145 -4.03 9.60 -13.80
CA ASN A 145 -3.68 10.35 -15.02
C ASN A 145 -4.37 11.72 -15.12
N GLU A 146 -4.72 12.29 -13.98
CA GLU A 146 -5.15 13.68 -13.88
C GLU A 146 -3.92 14.59 -13.78
N ASP A 147 -4.08 15.82 -14.29
CA ASP A 147 -3.03 16.84 -14.33
C ASP A 147 -2.88 17.58 -12.98
#